data_AF-A0A0U2WCQ3-F1
#
_entry.id   AF-A0A0U2WCQ3-F1
#
_cell.length_a   1.000
_cell.length_b   1.000
_cell.length_c   1.000
_cell.angle_alpha   90.00
_cell.angle_beta   90.00
_cell.angle_gamma   90.00
#
_symmetry.space_group_name_H-M   'P 1'
#
loop_
_entity.id
_entity.type
_entity.pdbx_description
1 polymer ?
#
loop_
_entity_poly.entity_id
_entity_poly.type
_entity_poly.pdbx_seq_one_letter_code
_entity_poly.pdbx_strand_id
1 'polypeptide(L)'
;MADQTDRADQATFKRVHLIVMDSVGIGEAPDAAEFDDVGADTLGHIARETGGLHMPNLAKLGLSNIRPIPGVPQAERPLAYYTEMHEASRGKDTMTGHWEIMGLYIDKPFRVFPDGFPDELIKRIEKKTGRKVIGNKPASGTEIIAELGEEHLKTGALIVYTSADSVLQIAAHEEVVPLDELYAICRFCRDITLDEPYMLGRIIARPFVGEPGNFVRTANRHDYALKPFGRTVMNELKDAGYDVIALGKISDIYDGEGVTKAVRTASNMDGMDKLARTLDEPFTGLSFINLVDFDALYGHRRDPQGYGQALEQFDARLPEVFAKLTADDLLIITADHGNDPTFKGTDHTRERVPLLVYSPRFADGGRQLPIRETFADVGATVADNFGVAMPKHGTSFLAELR
;
A
#
# COMPACT_ATOMS: atom_id res chain seq x y z
N MET A 1 37.04 11.98 -10.13
CA MET A 1 37.66 10.68 -9.77
C MET A 1 38.15 10.69 -8.30
N ALA A 2 37.37 11.22 -7.37
CA ALA A 2 37.74 11.31 -5.95
C ALA A 2 36.55 10.91 -5.05
N ASP A 3 35.70 10.01 -5.55
CA ASP A 3 34.34 9.74 -5.04
C ASP A 3 33.95 8.25 -5.16
N GLN A 4 34.96 7.37 -5.25
CA GLN A 4 34.77 5.92 -5.32
C GLN A 4 35.59 5.14 -4.28
N THR A 5 36.53 5.79 -3.59
CA THR A 5 37.40 5.15 -2.59
C THR A 5 36.83 5.17 -1.17
N ASP A 6 35.92 6.10 -0.85
CA ASP A 6 35.35 6.24 0.51
C ASP A 6 34.11 5.36 0.74
N ARG A 7 33.59 4.67 -0.28
CA ARG A 7 32.48 3.70 -0.12
C ARG A 7 32.90 2.39 0.56
N ALA A 8 34.19 2.14 0.76
CA ALA A 8 34.69 0.83 1.19
C ALA A 8 34.38 0.49 2.67
N ASP A 9 34.09 1.48 3.52
CA ASP A 9 33.88 1.31 4.97
C ASP A 9 32.41 1.42 5.43
N GLN A 10 31.44 1.56 4.51
CA GLN A 10 30.02 1.42 4.86
C GLN A 10 29.58 -0.04 4.67
N ALA A 11 29.21 -0.69 5.77
CA ALA A 11 28.78 -2.08 5.78
C ALA A 11 27.37 -2.22 5.17
N THR A 12 27.30 -2.46 3.87
CA THR A 12 26.04 -2.71 3.15
C THR A 12 25.39 -4.04 3.54
N PHE A 13 24.09 -4.16 3.27
CA PHE A 13 23.26 -5.35 3.49
C PHE A 13 23.05 -6.08 2.17
N LYS A 14 23.06 -7.41 2.21
CA LYS A 14 22.79 -8.28 1.04
C LYS A 14 21.31 -8.33 0.70
N ARG A 15 20.45 -8.30 1.73
CA ARG A 15 18.99 -8.34 1.57
C ARG A 15 18.37 -7.21 2.38
N VAL A 16 17.45 -6.49 1.74
CA VAL A 16 16.55 -5.57 2.45
C VAL A 16 15.15 -6.19 2.42
N HIS A 17 14.51 -6.24 3.58
CA HIS A 17 13.15 -6.72 3.79
C HIS A 17 12.30 -5.52 4.19
N LEU A 18 11.45 -5.03 3.29
CA LEU A 18 10.56 -3.90 3.54
C LEU A 18 9.13 -4.42 3.79
N ILE A 19 8.59 -4.13 4.97
CA ILE A 19 7.21 -4.40 5.36
C ILE A 19 6.46 -3.07 5.40
N VAL A 20 5.46 -2.93 4.54
CA VAL A 20 4.40 -1.91 4.70
C VAL A 20 3.22 -2.55 5.41
N MET A 21 2.90 -2.00 6.57
CA MET A 21 1.66 -2.24 7.30
C MET A 21 0.65 -1.23 6.75
N ASP A 22 -0.13 -1.64 5.73
CA ASP A 22 -1.03 -0.76 4.97
C ASP A 22 -1.88 0.10 5.90
N SER A 23 -1.86 1.42 5.72
CA SER A 23 -2.61 2.39 6.53
C SER A 23 -2.29 2.53 8.04
N VAL A 24 -1.23 1.92 8.58
CA VAL A 24 -0.91 1.99 10.03
C VAL A 24 -0.22 3.31 10.41
N GLY A 25 -1.01 4.39 10.41
CA GLY A 25 -0.58 5.75 10.80
C GLY A 25 -0.26 5.92 12.29
N ILE A 26 0.57 6.91 12.61
CA ILE A 26 1.02 7.25 13.97
C ILE A 26 0.65 8.69 14.38
N GLY A 27 -0.45 9.23 13.84
CA GLY A 27 -0.98 10.56 14.17
C GLY A 27 -0.95 11.54 13.00
N GLU A 28 -1.91 12.48 12.99
CA GLU A 28 -2.09 13.51 11.96
C GLU A 28 -0.76 14.12 11.48
N ALA A 29 -0.62 14.29 10.16
CA ALA A 29 0.51 14.98 9.56
C ALA A 29 0.35 16.51 9.70
N PRO A 30 1.44 17.30 9.55
CA PRO A 30 1.38 18.76 9.65
C PRO A 30 0.39 19.43 8.68
N ASP A 31 0.06 18.77 7.57
CA ASP A 31 -0.85 19.22 6.52
C ASP A 31 -2.24 18.54 6.53
N ALA A 32 -2.58 17.77 7.57
CA ALA A 32 -3.85 17.04 7.68
C ALA A 32 -5.10 17.94 7.52
N ALA A 33 -4.99 19.23 7.81
CA ALA A 33 -6.04 20.23 7.57
C ALA A 33 -6.37 20.45 6.07
N GLU A 34 -5.44 20.22 5.14
CA GLU A 34 -5.71 20.27 3.69
C GLU A 34 -6.56 19.07 3.23
N PHE A 35 -6.62 18.00 4.02
CA PHE A 35 -7.32 16.74 3.72
C PHE A 35 -8.58 16.52 4.58
N ASP A 36 -8.95 17.49 5.43
CA ASP A 36 -10.04 17.43 6.42
C ASP A 36 -9.83 16.34 7.52
N ASP A 37 -8.57 15.97 7.77
CA ASP A 37 -8.15 14.85 8.63
C ASP A 37 -7.62 15.28 10.02
N VAL A 38 -7.90 16.52 10.44
CA VAL A 38 -7.43 17.05 11.75
C VAL A 38 -7.96 16.19 12.90
N GLY A 39 -7.05 15.76 13.76
CA GLY A 39 -7.28 14.88 14.90
C GLY A 39 -7.19 13.39 14.61
N ALA A 40 -6.89 12.96 13.36
CA ALA A 40 -6.68 11.56 13.04
C ALA A 40 -5.47 10.96 13.77
N ASP A 41 -5.60 9.72 14.25
CA ASP A 41 -4.57 9.06 15.06
C ASP A 41 -4.76 7.53 15.04
N THR A 42 -4.45 6.86 13.93
CA THR A 42 -4.73 5.43 13.70
C THR A 42 -4.25 4.56 14.88
N LEU A 43 -2.95 4.48 15.13
CA LEU A 43 -2.40 3.67 16.24
C LEU A 43 -2.88 4.16 17.62
N GLY A 44 -2.97 5.47 17.84
CA GLY A 44 -3.33 6.03 19.14
C GLY A 44 -4.80 5.88 19.51
N HIS A 45 -5.71 5.90 18.53
CA HIS A 45 -7.15 5.67 18.73
C HIS A 45 -7.48 4.19 18.84
N ILE A 46 -6.92 3.32 17.99
CA ILE A 46 -7.04 1.86 18.16
C ILE A 46 -6.66 1.47 19.59
N ALA A 47 -5.49 1.93 20.05
CA ALA A 47 -5.00 1.63 21.40
C ALA A 47 -5.84 2.21 22.54
N ARG A 48 -6.65 3.25 22.31
CA ARG A 48 -7.62 3.74 23.32
C ARG A 48 -8.87 2.88 23.32
N GLU A 49 -9.42 2.56 22.14
CA GLU A 49 -10.63 1.76 21.98
C GLU A 49 -10.45 0.29 22.42
N THR A 50 -9.27 -0.30 22.26
CA THR A 50 -8.98 -1.66 22.76
C THR A 50 -8.62 -1.71 24.25
N GLY A 51 -8.49 -0.57 24.93
CA GLY A 51 -7.98 -0.50 26.31
C GLY A 51 -6.47 -0.70 26.44
N GLY A 52 -5.74 -0.57 25.33
CA GLY A 52 -4.30 -0.81 25.17
C GLY A 52 -4.04 -1.85 24.08
N LEU A 53 -2.93 -1.70 23.33
CA LEU A 53 -2.46 -2.70 22.37
C LEU A 53 -1.37 -3.58 22.97
N HIS A 54 -1.41 -4.89 22.74
CA HIS A 54 -0.38 -5.84 23.15
C HIS A 54 0.59 -6.17 22.00
N MET A 55 1.53 -5.25 21.74
CA MET A 55 2.54 -5.38 20.67
C MET A 55 3.97 -5.44 21.25
N PRO A 56 4.33 -6.50 22.00
CA PRO A 56 5.59 -6.59 22.74
C PRO A 56 6.84 -6.68 21.87
N ASN A 57 6.74 -7.03 20.58
CA ASN A 57 7.91 -7.12 19.70
C ASN A 57 8.21 -5.76 19.04
N LEU A 58 7.20 -5.03 18.59
CA LEU A 58 7.31 -3.64 18.12
C LEU A 58 7.67 -2.69 19.27
N ALA A 59 7.21 -2.96 20.50
CA ALA A 59 7.70 -2.31 21.70
C ALA A 59 9.24 -2.41 21.83
N LYS A 60 9.81 -3.62 21.69
CA LYS A 60 11.27 -3.84 21.72
C LYS A 60 12.00 -3.17 20.56
N LEU A 61 11.40 -3.11 19.37
CA LEU A 61 11.99 -2.37 18.25
C LEU A 61 12.02 -0.86 18.53
N GLY A 62 11.08 -0.32 19.31
CA GLY A 62 11.03 1.09 19.69
C GLY A 62 9.80 1.85 19.17
N LEU A 63 8.70 1.17 18.83
CA LEU A 63 7.48 1.82 18.32
C LEU A 63 7.00 2.95 19.24
N SER A 64 6.87 2.69 20.55
CA SER A 64 6.48 3.72 21.52
C SER A 64 7.58 4.75 21.83
N ASN A 65 8.81 4.55 21.36
CA ASN A 65 9.89 5.54 21.45
C ASN A 65 9.78 6.61 20.35
N ILE A 66 9.04 6.34 19.25
CA ILE A 66 8.62 7.35 18.28
C ILE A 66 7.57 8.26 18.94
N ARG A 67 6.49 7.65 19.43
CA ARG A 67 5.40 8.32 20.14
C ARG A 67 4.72 7.33 21.10
N PRO A 68 4.41 7.69 22.37
CA PRO A 68 3.81 6.75 23.31
C PRO A 68 2.43 6.22 22.86
N ILE A 69 2.30 4.90 22.70
CA ILE A 69 1.04 4.22 22.37
C ILE A 69 0.52 3.45 23.61
N PRO A 70 -0.76 3.61 24.01
CA PRO A 70 -1.34 2.86 25.12
C PRO A 70 -1.16 1.34 24.99
N GLY A 71 -0.73 0.68 26.07
CA GLY A 71 -0.46 -0.77 26.12
C GLY A 71 0.93 -1.18 25.58
N VAL A 72 1.54 -0.40 24.68
CA VAL A 72 2.86 -0.67 24.09
C VAL A 72 3.93 0.07 24.89
N PRO A 73 4.76 -0.59 25.71
CA PRO A 73 5.76 0.09 26.53
C PRO A 73 6.89 0.67 25.68
N GLN A 74 7.50 1.77 26.15
CA GLN A 74 8.75 2.27 25.59
C GLN A 74 9.90 1.32 25.94
N ALA A 75 10.79 1.05 24.98
CA ALA A 75 12.01 0.29 25.25
C ALA A 75 13.10 1.22 25.80
N GLU A 76 13.70 0.85 26.93
CA GLU A 76 14.90 1.55 27.47
C GLU A 76 16.10 1.43 26.51
N ARG A 77 16.18 0.32 25.79
CA ARG A 77 17.18 0.03 24.75
C ARG A 77 16.48 -0.53 23.51
N PRO A 78 15.99 0.32 22.59
CA PRO A 78 15.36 -0.11 21.35
C PRO A 78 16.29 -0.97 20.50
N LEU A 79 15.76 -2.05 19.92
CA LEU A 79 16.53 -2.93 19.03
C LEU A 79 16.69 -2.33 17.63
N ALA A 80 15.73 -1.50 17.19
CA ALA A 80 15.76 -0.85 15.89
C ALA A 80 16.19 0.61 16.03
N TYR A 81 16.70 1.17 14.93
CA TYR A 81 16.64 2.60 14.70
C TYR A 81 15.18 2.99 14.44
N TYR A 82 14.74 4.14 14.96
CA TYR A 82 13.31 4.50 14.95
C TYR A 82 13.08 5.99 14.67
N THR A 83 12.01 6.33 13.96
CA THR A 83 11.53 7.70 13.73
C THR A 83 10.11 7.66 13.13
N GLU A 84 9.56 8.81 12.76
CA GLU A 84 8.37 8.93 11.91
C GLU A 84 8.74 9.54 10.54
N MET A 85 7.90 9.30 9.54
CA MET A 85 8.03 9.90 8.21
C MET A 85 6.81 10.75 7.89
N HIS A 86 7.06 11.85 7.16
CA HIS A 86 6.07 12.72 6.55
C HIS A 86 5.90 12.34 5.07
N GLU A 87 4.66 12.33 4.58
CA GLU A 87 4.37 12.17 3.15
C GLU A 87 4.54 13.53 2.46
N ALA A 88 5.42 13.63 1.46
CA ALA A 88 5.65 14.88 0.74
C ALA A 88 4.62 15.09 -0.39
N SER A 89 4.15 14.00 -0.99
CA SER A 89 3.20 13.97 -2.10
C SER A 89 1.83 14.47 -1.71
N ARG A 90 1.06 14.96 -2.70
CA ARG A 90 -0.22 15.66 -2.48
C ARG A 90 -1.46 14.75 -2.49
N GLY A 91 -1.27 13.45 -2.36
CA GLY A 91 -2.32 12.45 -2.14
C GLY A 91 -2.05 11.66 -0.86
N LYS A 92 -3.07 10.93 -0.37
CA LYS A 92 -3.04 10.09 0.83
C LYS A 92 -3.48 8.64 0.54
N ASP A 93 -3.39 8.25 -0.73
CA ASP A 93 -3.81 6.93 -1.23
C ASP A 93 -2.63 5.95 -1.32
N THR A 94 -2.93 4.65 -1.29
CA THR A 94 -1.94 3.57 -1.32
C THR A 94 -0.94 3.66 -2.48
N MET A 95 -1.37 4.14 -3.66
CA MET A 95 -0.47 4.25 -4.81
C MET A 95 0.50 5.43 -4.62
N THR A 96 0.00 6.58 -4.18
CA THR A 96 0.84 7.75 -3.86
C THR A 96 1.89 7.41 -2.79
N GLY A 97 1.46 6.89 -1.63
CA GLY A 97 2.36 6.59 -0.52
C GLY A 97 3.42 5.54 -0.87
N HIS A 98 3.03 4.44 -1.53
CA HIS A 98 3.99 3.45 -2.03
C HIS A 98 4.95 4.04 -3.07
N TRP A 99 4.45 4.77 -4.07
CA TRP A 99 5.31 5.34 -5.11
C TRP A 99 6.31 6.35 -4.54
N GLU A 100 5.93 7.10 -3.51
CA GLU A 100 6.87 7.93 -2.75
C GLU A 100 7.90 7.09 -2.00
N ILE A 101 7.50 6.03 -1.27
CA ILE A 101 8.43 5.08 -0.61
C ILE A 101 9.53 4.59 -1.57
N MET A 102 9.23 4.40 -2.85
CA MET A 102 10.20 3.97 -3.89
C MET A 102 10.77 5.10 -4.76
N GLY A 103 10.77 6.34 -4.26
CA GLY A 103 11.61 7.44 -4.76
C GLY A 103 10.94 8.45 -5.69
N LEU A 104 9.62 8.40 -5.86
CA LEU A 104 8.86 9.38 -6.63
C LEU A 104 8.33 10.53 -5.75
N TYR A 105 7.75 11.53 -6.39
CA TYR A 105 6.97 12.60 -5.77
C TYR A 105 5.73 12.83 -6.63
N ILE A 106 4.54 12.77 -6.04
CA ILE A 106 3.27 12.83 -6.75
C ILE A 106 2.61 14.19 -6.46
N ASP A 107 2.62 15.08 -7.46
CA ASP A 107 2.11 16.45 -7.35
C ASP A 107 0.58 16.55 -7.43
N LYS A 108 -0.07 15.50 -7.95
CA LYS A 108 -1.51 15.41 -8.21
C LYS A 108 -2.09 14.14 -7.58
N PRO A 109 -3.01 14.25 -6.62
CA PRO A 109 -3.66 13.08 -6.03
C PRO A 109 -4.54 12.35 -7.03
N PHE A 110 -4.71 11.05 -6.82
CA PHE A 110 -5.77 10.28 -7.44
C PHE A 110 -7.15 10.71 -6.91
N ARG A 111 -8.16 10.74 -7.78
CA ARG A 111 -9.51 11.19 -7.41
C ARG A 111 -10.40 10.06 -6.93
N VAL A 112 -11.10 10.29 -5.83
CA VAL A 112 -12.21 9.47 -5.32
C VAL A 112 -13.56 10.07 -5.75
N PHE A 113 -14.60 9.25 -5.81
CA PHE A 113 -15.90 9.62 -6.38
C PHE A 113 -17.08 9.21 -5.47
N PRO A 114 -17.22 9.81 -4.26
CA PRO A 114 -18.23 9.41 -3.27
C PRO A 114 -19.68 9.57 -3.77
N ASP A 115 -19.94 10.53 -4.66
CA ASP A 115 -21.25 10.76 -5.29
C ASP A 115 -21.37 10.11 -6.69
N GLY A 116 -20.43 9.20 -7.04
CA GLY A 116 -20.33 8.60 -8.36
C GLY A 116 -19.50 9.42 -9.36
N PHE A 117 -19.34 8.88 -10.57
CA PHE A 117 -18.56 9.52 -11.64
C PHE A 117 -19.36 10.65 -12.31
N PRO A 118 -18.69 11.73 -12.75
CA PRO A 118 -19.36 12.83 -13.44
C PRO A 118 -20.08 12.39 -14.72
N ASP A 119 -21.23 13.02 -14.96
CA ASP A 119 -22.11 12.85 -16.12
C ASP A 119 -21.37 12.81 -17.47
N GLU A 120 -20.32 13.63 -17.65
CA GLU A 120 -19.51 13.63 -18.87
C GLU A 120 -18.72 12.33 -19.06
N LEU A 121 -18.10 11.80 -17.99
CA LEU A 121 -17.36 10.54 -18.06
C LEU A 121 -18.32 9.39 -18.40
N ILE A 122 -19.49 9.34 -17.76
CA ILE A 122 -20.53 8.36 -18.08
C ILE A 122 -20.98 8.47 -19.53
N LYS A 123 -21.30 9.67 -20.03
CA LYS A 123 -21.70 9.90 -21.43
C LYS A 123 -20.60 9.54 -22.42
N ARG A 124 -19.32 9.71 -22.09
CA ARG A 124 -18.18 9.25 -22.90
C ARG A 124 -18.13 7.73 -22.99
N ILE A 125 -18.34 7.02 -21.88
CA ILE A 125 -18.41 5.55 -21.84
C ILE A 125 -19.58 5.08 -22.71
N GLU A 126 -20.81 5.56 -22.47
CA GLU A 126 -21.99 5.16 -23.25
C GLU A 126 -21.81 5.40 -24.76
N LYS A 127 -21.24 6.55 -25.15
CA LYS A 127 -21.00 6.90 -26.55
C LYS A 127 -19.97 5.98 -27.21
N LYS A 128 -18.98 5.49 -26.47
CA LYS A 128 -17.96 4.57 -27.00
C LYS A 128 -18.47 3.14 -27.14
N THR A 129 -19.25 2.67 -26.17
CA THR A 129 -19.68 1.26 -26.09
C THR A 129 -21.01 1.01 -26.80
N GLY A 130 -21.83 2.04 -26.99
CA GLY A 130 -23.22 1.89 -27.45
C GLY A 130 -24.16 1.30 -26.39
N ARG A 131 -23.66 1.06 -25.17
CA ARG A 131 -24.41 0.50 -24.03
C ARG A 131 -24.71 1.59 -23.03
N LYS A 132 -25.87 1.52 -22.37
CA LYS A 132 -26.21 2.38 -21.24
C LYS A 132 -25.35 2.06 -20.02
N VAL A 133 -25.21 3.01 -19.10
CA VAL A 133 -24.57 2.80 -17.80
C VAL A 133 -25.60 2.87 -16.68
N ILE A 134 -25.53 1.93 -15.75
CA ILE A 134 -26.36 1.86 -14.53
C ILE A 134 -25.48 1.73 -13.27
N GLY A 135 -26.04 2.10 -12.12
CA GLY A 135 -25.32 2.15 -10.84
C GLY A 135 -24.75 3.53 -10.54
N ASN A 136 -23.54 3.79 -11.04
CA ASN A 136 -22.76 5.02 -10.86
C ASN A 136 -22.71 5.55 -9.41
N LYS A 137 -22.37 4.68 -8.46
CA LYS A 137 -22.28 5.01 -7.03
C LYS A 137 -21.20 4.16 -6.34
N PRO A 138 -20.74 4.52 -5.12
CA PRO A 138 -19.99 3.61 -4.28
C PRO A 138 -20.87 2.42 -3.88
N ALA A 139 -20.36 1.19 -4.02
CA ALA A 139 -21.09 -0.01 -3.63
C ALA A 139 -20.15 -1.21 -3.45
N SER A 140 -20.55 -2.21 -2.66
CA SER A 140 -19.86 -3.49 -2.68
C SER A 140 -20.15 -4.24 -3.99
N GLY A 141 -19.15 -4.95 -4.51
CA GLY A 141 -19.31 -5.69 -5.77
C GLY A 141 -20.35 -6.81 -5.73
N THR A 142 -20.73 -7.29 -4.55
CA THR A 142 -21.81 -8.28 -4.38
C THR A 142 -23.18 -7.61 -4.39
N GLU A 143 -23.31 -6.50 -3.66
CA GLU A 143 -24.54 -5.70 -3.56
C GLU A 143 -24.96 -5.11 -4.91
N ILE A 144 -24.05 -4.45 -5.62
CA ILE A 144 -24.38 -3.79 -6.90
C ILE A 144 -24.78 -4.78 -8.00
N ILE A 145 -24.24 -6.00 -7.97
CA ILE A 145 -24.60 -7.09 -8.90
C ILE A 145 -25.94 -7.71 -8.48
N ALA A 146 -26.22 -7.85 -7.18
CA ALA A 146 -27.53 -8.29 -6.70
C ALA A 146 -28.65 -7.27 -7.01
N GLU A 147 -28.35 -5.97 -6.93
CA GLU A 147 -29.26 -4.87 -7.21
C GLU A 147 -29.54 -4.72 -8.72
N LEU A 148 -28.50 -4.73 -9.56
CA LEU A 148 -28.59 -4.32 -10.97
C LEU A 148 -28.35 -5.44 -11.98
N GLY A 149 -27.99 -6.65 -11.54
CA GLY A 149 -27.69 -7.78 -12.43
C GLY A 149 -28.87 -8.21 -13.30
N GLU A 150 -30.10 -8.15 -12.78
CA GLU A 150 -31.30 -8.48 -13.57
C GLU A 150 -31.61 -7.41 -14.64
N GLU A 151 -31.37 -6.12 -14.35
CA GLU A 151 -31.49 -5.05 -15.34
C GLU A 151 -30.41 -5.16 -16.41
N HIS A 152 -29.17 -5.46 -16.00
CA HIS A 152 -28.05 -5.74 -16.91
C HIS A 152 -28.40 -6.87 -17.89
N LEU A 153 -28.91 -8.00 -17.41
CA LEU A 153 -29.31 -9.13 -18.27
C LEU A 153 -30.38 -8.74 -19.31
N LYS A 154 -31.37 -7.92 -18.92
CA LYS A 154 -32.48 -7.50 -19.79
C LYS A 154 -32.08 -6.46 -20.83
N THR A 155 -31.09 -5.62 -20.54
CA THR A 155 -30.80 -4.40 -21.32
C THR A 155 -29.42 -4.40 -22.00
N GLY A 156 -28.47 -5.18 -21.49
CA GLY A 156 -27.06 -5.10 -21.87
C GLY A 156 -26.35 -3.83 -21.37
N ALA A 157 -26.95 -3.07 -20.45
CA ALA A 157 -26.35 -1.88 -19.84
C ALA A 157 -25.21 -2.23 -18.88
N LEU A 158 -24.10 -1.50 -18.91
CA LEU A 158 -22.93 -1.74 -18.07
C LEU A 158 -23.18 -1.28 -16.63
N ILE A 159 -22.91 -2.15 -15.65
CA ILE A 159 -22.94 -1.78 -14.24
C ILE A 159 -21.60 -1.10 -13.91
N VAL A 160 -21.60 0.21 -13.72
CA VAL A 160 -20.39 0.99 -13.36
C VAL A 160 -20.50 1.43 -11.91
N TYR A 161 -19.45 1.23 -11.12
CA TYR A 161 -19.44 1.58 -9.69
C TYR A 161 -18.02 1.86 -9.17
N THR A 162 -17.92 2.40 -7.95
CA THR A 162 -16.64 2.72 -7.26
C THR A 162 -16.59 2.09 -5.86
N SER A 163 -15.44 2.16 -5.19
CA SER A 163 -15.30 1.98 -3.73
C SER A 163 -14.92 3.33 -3.07
N ALA A 164 -14.42 3.30 -1.84
CA ALA A 164 -13.74 4.44 -1.22
C ALA A 164 -12.45 4.80 -2.01
N ASP A 165 -11.73 3.79 -2.47
CA ASP A 165 -10.54 3.95 -3.34
C ASP A 165 -10.82 4.71 -4.64
N SER A 166 -9.74 5.22 -5.24
CA SER A 166 -9.71 5.75 -6.60
C SER A 166 -9.80 4.64 -7.68
N VAL A 167 -10.99 4.02 -7.81
CA VAL A 167 -11.23 2.94 -8.78
C VAL A 167 -12.53 3.09 -9.56
N LEU A 168 -12.51 2.72 -10.85
CA LEU A 168 -13.73 2.52 -11.65
C LEU A 168 -13.89 1.03 -11.96
N GLN A 169 -14.98 0.45 -11.48
CA GLN A 169 -15.29 -0.97 -11.62
C GLN A 169 -16.44 -1.14 -12.62
N ILE A 170 -16.29 -2.08 -13.56
CA ILE A 170 -17.30 -2.39 -14.59
C ILE A 170 -17.70 -3.84 -14.43
N ALA A 171 -18.92 -4.08 -13.96
CA ALA A 171 -19.52 -5.40 -13.88
C ALA A 171 -20.43 -5.67 -15.09
N ALA A 172 -20.32 -6.89 -15.62
CA ALA A 172 -21.14 -7.39 -16.71
C ALA A 172 -21.23 -8.91 -16.68
N HIS A 173 -22.37 -9.46 -17.10
CA HIS A 173 -22.59 -10.89 -17.22
C HIS A 173 -21.87 -11.43 -18.46
N GLU A 174 -21.09 -12.50 -18.32
CA GLU A 174 -20.21 -12.99 -19.41
C GLU A 174 -20.97 -13.40 -20.69
N GLU A 175 -22.24 -13.80 -20.57
CA GLU A 175 -23.10 -14.15 -21.72
C GLU A 175 -23.72 -12.93 -22.44
N VAL A 176 -23.69 -11.74 -21.82
CA VAL A 176 -24.30 -10.49 -22.33
C VAL A 176 -23.25 -9.49 -22.81
N VAL A 177 -22.08 -9.50 -22.16
CA VAL A 177 -20.87 -8.77 -22.58
C VAL A 177 -19.70 -9.77 -22.54
N PRO A 178 -19.29 -10.31 -23.70
CA PRO A 178 -18.15 -11.22 -23.77
C PRO A 178 -16.89 -10.60 -23.15
N LEU A 179 -16.04 -11.43 -22.55
CA LEU A 179 -14.85 -10.96 -21.81
C LEU A 179 -13.95 -10.04 -22.64
N ASP A 180 -13.72 -10.35 -23.91
CA ASP A 180 -12.91 -9.51 -24.81
C ASP A 180 -13.51 -8.11 -25.01
N GLU A 181 -14.85 -8.01 -25.05
CA GLU A 181 -15.57 -6.74 -25.09
C GLU A 181 -15.43 -5.98 -23.77
N LEU A 182 -15.71 -6.64 -22.63
CA LEU A 182 -15.55 -6.04 -21.29
C LEU A 182 -14.13 -5.52 -21.07
N TYR A 183 -13.11 -6.29 -21.46
CA TYR A 183 -11.72 -5.89 -21.39
C TYR A 183 -11.38 -4.72 -22.33
N ALA A 184 -11.95 -4.68 -23.54
CA ALA A 184 -11.79 -3.53 -24.44
C ALA A 184 -12.45 -2.26 -23.88
N ILE A 185 -13.59 -2.39 -23.21
CA ILE A 185 -14.26 -1.29 -22.51
C ILE A 185 -13.38 -0.80 -21.35
N CYS A 186 -12.86 -1.69 -20.50
CA CYS A 186 -11.98 -1.30 -19.39
C CYS A 186 -10.68 -0.63 -19.86
N ARG A 187 -10.07 -1.09 -20.96
CA ARG A 187 -8.92 -0.40 -21.59
C ARG A 187 -9.27 1.02 -22.03
N PHE A 188 -10.40 1.20 -22.73
CA PHE A 188 -10.85 2.53 -23.10
C PHE A 188 -11.13 3.42 -21.87
N CYS A 189 -11.78 2.90 -20.84
CA CYS A 189 -11.98 3.63 -19.59
C CYS A 189 -10.64 4.01 -18.94
N ARG A 190 -9.61 3.17 -19.04
CA ARG A 190 -8.27 3.47 -18.55
C ARG A 190 -7.65 4.64 -19.30
N ASP A 191 -7.71 4.63 -20.63
CA ASP A 191 -7.16 5.69 -21.50
C ASP A 191 -7.78 7.06 -21.22
N ILE A 192 -9.10 7.14 -20.96
CA ILE A 192 -9.81 8.41 -20.73
C ILE A 192 -9.77 8.91 -19.28
N THR A 193 -9.04 8.22 -18.39
CA THR A 193 -8.94 8.51 -16.95
C THR A 193 -7.48 8.57 -16.45
N LEU A 194 -6.52 8.70 -17.37
CA LEU A 194 -5.10 8.84 -17.04
C LEU A 194 -4.79 10.20 -16.38
N ASP A 195 -5.58 11.22 -16.71
CA ASP A 195 -5.35 12.63 -16.38
C ASP A 195 -6.58 13.31 -15.74
N GLU A 196 -6.36 14.52 -15.25
CA GLU A 196 -7.44 15.45 -14.86
C GLU A 196 -8.46 15.64 -16.00
N PRO A 197 -9.78 15.73 -15.69
CA PRO A 197 -10.38 15.81 -14.36
C PRO A 197 -10.78 14.45 -13.74
N TYR A 198 -10.28 13.32 -14.26
CA TYR A 198 -10.72 11.97 -13.87
C TYR A 198 -9.57 11.02 -13.50
N MET A 199 -8.46 11.54 -12.98
CA MET A 199 -7.26 10.75 -12.69
C MET A 199 -7.57 9.64 -11.67
N LEU A 200 -7.69 8.40 -12.16
CA LEU A 200 -8.08 7.22 -11.37
C LEU A 200 -6.90 6.28 -11.15
N GLY A 201 -6.71 5.76 -9.94
CA GLY A 201 -5.67 4.76 -9.67
C GLY A 201 -5.84 3.49 -10.52
N ARG A 202 -7.06 2.95 -10.64
CA ARG A 202 -7.31 1.66 -11.31
C ARG A 202 -8.68 1.54 -12.01
N ILE A 203 -8.72 0.83 -13.13
CA ILE A 203 -9.97 0.31 -13.73
C ILE A 203 -10.05 -1.20 -13.50
N ILE A 204 -11.21 -1.72 -13.11
CA ILE A 204 -11.37 -3.16 -12.79
C ILE A 204 -12.53 -3.78 -13.58
N ALA A 205 -12.24 -4.79 -14.38
CA ALA A 205 -13.24 -5.67 -14.97
C ALA A 205 -13.78 -6.62 -13.90
N ARG A 206 -15.10 -6.67 -13.75
CA ARG A 206 -15.82 -7.48 -12.75
C ARG A 206 -16.85 -8.40 -13.42
N PRO A 207 -16.41 -9.34 -14.28
CA PRO A 207 -17.33 -10.29 -14.89
C PRO A 207 -18.05 -11.15 -13.84
N PHE A 208 -19.29 -11.50 -14.14
CA PHE A 208 -20.11 -12.38 -13.31
C PHE A 208 -20.94 -13.34 -14.17
N VAL A 209 -21.45 -14.39 -13.52
CA VAL A 209 -22.34 -15.40 -14.10
C VAL A 209 -23.50 -15.69 -13.15
N GLY A 210 -24.54 -16.34 -13.64
CA GLY A 210 -25.65 -16.86 -12.84
C GLY A 210 -26.98 -16.20 -13.18
N GLU A 211 -27.94 -16.36 -12.28
CA GLU A 211 -29.34 -15.95 -12.48
C GLU A 211 -29.74 -14.92 -11.40
N PRO A 212 -30.82 -14.14 -11.61
CA PRO A 212 -31.36 -13.24 -10.58
C PRO A 212 -31.55 -13.95 -9.23
N GLY A 213 -30.95 -13.38 -8.18
CA GLY A 213 -30.91 -13.96 -6.83
C GLY A 213 -29.76 -14.93 -6.55
N ASN A 214 -28.96 -15.31 -7.55
CA ASN A 214 -27.78 -16.18 -7.39
C ASN A 214 -26.65 -15.83 -8.39
N PHE A 215 -26.27 -14.56 -8.44
CA PHE A 215 -25.11 -14.10 -9.24
C PHE A 215 -23.79 -14.34 -8.51
N VAL A 216 -22.76 -14.74 -9.26
CA VAL A 216 -21.40 -15.03 -8.76
C VAL A 216 -20.37 -14.35 -9.64
N ARG A 217 -19.47 -13.56 -9.04
CA ARG A 217 -18.31 -12.97 -9.74
C ARG A 217 -17.32 -14.06 -10.13
N THR A 218 -16.81 -14.02 -11.36
CA THR A 218 -15.89 -15.05 -11.86
C THR A 218 -14.43 -14.74 -11.52
N ALA A 219 -13.55 -15.72 -11.78
CA ALA A 219 -12.11 -15.56 -11.71
C ALA A 219 -11.53 -14.70 -12.85
N ASN A 220 -12.33 -14.36 -13.88
CA ASN A 220 -11.93 -13.57 -15.05
C ASN A 220 -11.80 -12.06 -14.76
N ARG A 221 -11.56 -11.69 -13.49
CA ARG A 221 -11.21 -10.33 -13.08
C ARG A 221 -9.94 -9.90 -13.80
N HIS A 222 -9.94 -8.69 -14.35
CA HIS A 222 -8.75 -8.05 -14.89
C HIS A 222 -8.65 -6.59 -14.43
N ASP A 223 -7.45 -6.15 -14.08
CA ASP A 223 -7.18 -4.86 -13.47
C ASP A 223 -6.25 -4.06 -14.39
N TYR A 224 -6.55 -2.78 -14.58
CA TYR A 224 -5.78 -1.83 -15.37
C TYR A 224 -5.31 -0.71 -14.44
N ALA A 225 -4.14 -0.90 -13.83
CA ALA A 225 -3.50 0.10 -12.98
C ALA A 225 -2.88 1.23 -13.82
N LEU A 226 -2.54 2.34 -13.17
CA LEU A 226 -1.51 3.23 -13.71
C LEU A 226 -0.12 2.68 -13.38
N LYS A 227 0.82 2.87 -14.30
CA LYS A 227 2.24 2.75 -14.00
C LYS A 227 2.70 3.94 -13.15
N PRO A 228 3.68 3.74 -12.26
CA PRO A 228 4.34 4.85 -11.56
C PRO A 228 4.74 5.98 -12.52
N PHE A 229 4.56 7.24 -12.09
CA PHE A 229 4.86 8.44 -12.90
C PHE A 229 6.37 8.74 -13.07
N GLY A 230 7.18 7.69 -13.14
CA GLY A 230 8.63 7.73 -13.22
C GLY A 230 9.21 6.34 -12.98
N ARG A 231 10.51 6.19 -13.23
CA ARG A 231 11.25 5.00 -12.80
C ARG A 231 11.41 5.04 -11.27
N THR A 232 11.08 3.94 -10.64
CA THR A 232 11.19 3.73 -9.19
C THR A 232 12.52 3.08 -8.83
N VAL A 233 12.90 3.08 -7.56
CA VAL A 233 14.09 2.34 -7.09
C VAL A 233 13.98 0.83 -7.40
N MET A 234 12.77 0.26 -7.46
CA MET A 234 12.56 -1.12 -7.92
C MET A 234 13.00 -1.33 -9.38
N ASN A 235 12.78 -0.35 -10.27
CA ASN A 235 13.29 -0.41 -11.65
C ASN A 235 14.82 -0.42 -11.68
N GLU A 236 15.46 0.43 -10.87
CA GLU A 236 16.94 0.53 -10.83
C GLU A 236 17.60 -0.73 -10.25
N LEU A 237 17.00 -1.35 -9.23
CA LEU A 237 17.45 -2.65 -8.70
C LEU A 237 17.38 -3.76 -9.75
N LYS A 238 16.23 -3.91 -10.42
CA LYS A 238 16.00 -4.93 -11.44
C LYS A 238 16.94 -4.77 -12.64
N ASP A 239 17.12 -3.55 -13.12
CA ASP A 239 17.98 -3.28 -14.29
C ASP A 239 19.48 -3.44 -13.95
N ALA A 240 19.85 -3.30 -12.67
CA ALA A 240 21.18 -3.67 -12.15
C ALA A 240 21.36 -5.18 -11.88
N GLY A 241 20.31 -5.99 -12.05
CA GLY A 241 20.35 -7.45 -11.88
C GLY A 241 20.11 -7.95 -10.44
N TYR A 242 19.60 -7.10 -9.55
CA TYR A 242 19.17 -7.52 -8.20
C TYR A 242 17.77 -8.14 -8.21
N ASP A 243 17.51 -8.98 -7.22
CA ASP A 243 16.19 -9.55 -6.97
C ASP A 243 15.23 -8.49 -6.40
N VAL A 244 14.00 -8.44 -6.92
CA VAL A 244 12.91 -7.62 -6.40
C VAL A 244 11.68 -8.51 -6.25
N ILE A 245 11.53 -9.05 -5.04
CA ILE A 245 10.49 -10.01 -4.67
C ILE A 245 9.31 -9.24 -4.08
N ALA A 246 8.25 -9.09 -4.87
CA ALA A 246 7.00 -8.44 -4.49
C ALA A 246 6.02 -9.43 -3.87
N LEU A 247 5.59 -9.16 -2.64
CA LEU A 247 4.66 -9.98 -1.85
C LEU A 247 3.38 -9.18 -1.58
N GLY A 248 2.22 -9.82 -1.73
CA GLY A 248 0.95 -9.11 -1.56
C GLY A 248 0.63 -8.19 -2.73
N LYS A 249 -0.06 -7.07 -2.44
CA LYS A 249 -0.48 -6.11 -3.46
C LYS A 249 0.67 -5.37 -4.16
N ILE A 250 1.93 -5.48 -3.71
CA ILE A 250 3.08 -4.73 -4.25
C ILE A 250 3.15 -4.80 -5.79
N SER A 251 3.11 -5.99 -6.39
CA SER A 251 3.18 -6.09 -7.86
C SER A 251 2.00 -5.41 -8.58
N ASP A 252 0.84 -5.31 -7.94
CA ASP A 252 -0.34 -4.66 -8.51
C ASP A 252 -0.30 -3.14 -8.32
N ILE A 253 0.35 -2.64 -7.25
CA ILE A 253 0.52 -1.22 -6.93
C ILE A 253 1.55 -0.54 -7.86
N TYR A 254 2.60 -1.27 -8.24
CA TYR A 254 3.63 -0.79 -9.18
C TYR A 254 3.38 -1.22 -10.65
N ASP A 255 2.25 -1.85 -10.96
CA ASP A 255 1.96 -2.41 -12.31
C ASP A 255 3.11 -3.28 -12.88
N GLY A 256 3.71 -4.08 -11.99
CA GLY A 256 4.86 -4.95 -12.29
C GLY A 256 6.20 -4.23 -12.54
N GLU A 257 6.25 -2.90 -12.49
CA GLU A 257 7.48 -2.13 -12.66
C GLU A 257 8.53 -2.52 -11.62
N GLY A 258 9.76 -2.77 -12.07
CA GLY A 258 10.85 -3.22 -11.20
C GLY A 258 10.72 -4.62 -10.60
N VAL A 259 9.60 -5.32 -10.71
CA VAL A 259 9.41 -6.65 -10.08
C VAL A 259 10.16 -7.75 -10.84
N THR A 260 10.89 -8.63 -10.13
CA THR A 260 11.48 -9.86 -10.69
C THR A 260 10.68 -11.12 -10.33
N LYS A 261 10.03 -11.15 -9.15
CA LYS A 261 9.18 -12.24 -8.67
C LYS A 261 7.96 -11.67 -7.92
N ALA A 262 6.75 -12.16 -8.22
CA ALA A 262 5.51 -11.74 -7.55
C ALA A 262 4.84 -12.92 -6.81
N VAL A 263 4.35 -12.71 -5.57
CA VAL A 263 3.90 -13.78 -4.67
C VAL A 263 2.62 -13.42 -3.88
N ARG A 264 1.43 -13.76 -4.43
CA ARG A 264 0.07 -13.60 -3.84
C ARG A 264 -0.13 -12.26 -3.07
N THR A 265 -0.90 -12.13 -2.01
CA THR A 265 -1.27 -13.02 -0.88
C THR A 265 -2.78 -13.36 -0.85
N ALA A 266 -3.28 -13.89 0.29
CA ALA A 266 -4.70 -14.01 0.61
C ALA A 266 -5.12 -13.29 1.92
N SER A 267 -4.18 -13.01 2.83
CA SER A 267 -4.37 -12.28 4.10
C SER A 267 -3.02 -11.84 4.66
N ASN A 268 -3.00 -11.06 5.75
CA ASN A 268 -1.78 -10.66 6.46
C ASN A 268 -1.00 -11.87 7.00
N MET A 269 -1.69 -12.88 7.51
CA MET A 269 -1.06 -14.11 8.03
C MET A 269 -0.41 -14.94 6.91
N ASP A 270 -1.07 -15.08 5.75
CA ASP A 270 -0.47 -15.69 4.55
C ASP A 270 0.67 -14.82 3.97
N GLY A 271 0.60 -13.50 4.16
CA GLY A 271 1.70 -12.57 3.92
C GLY A 271 2.94 -12.89 4.76
N MET A 272 2.76 -13.02 6.08
CA MET A 272 3.85 -13.40 6.99
C MET A 272 4.40 -14.80 6.70
N ASP A 273 3.57 -15.77 6.33
CA ASP A 273 4.01 -17.10 5.88
C ASP A 273 4.88 -17.03 4.62
N LYS A 274 4.53 -16.17 3.67
CA LYS A 274 5.29 -15.97 2.43
C LYS A 274 6.59 -15.21 2.69
N LEU A 275 6.58 -14.19 3.55
CA LEU A 275 7.79 -13.51 4.00
C LEU A 275 8.76 -14.47 4.71
N ALA A 276 8.26 -15.31 5.62
CA ALA A 276 9.05 -16.32 6.32
C ALA A 276 9.73 -17.32 5.36
N ARG A 277 9.05 -17.70 4.25
CA ARG A 277 9.64 -18.50 3.17
C ARG A 277 10.68 -17.72 2.36
N THR A 278 10.40 -16.46 2.03
CA THR A 278 11.36 -15.59 1.32
C THR A 278 12.63 -15.34 2.12
N LEU A 279 12.56 -15.32 3.45
CA LEU A 279 13.72 -15.26 4.35
C LEU A 279 14.61 -16.53 4.28
N ASP A 280 14.04 -17.70 3.94
CA ASP A 280 14.79 -18.94 3.70
C ASP A 280 15.36 -19.04 2.27
N GLU A 281 14.92 -18.18 1.34
CA GLU A 281 15.41 -18.18 -0.04
C GLU A 281 16.75 -17.41 -0.17
N PRO A 282 17.75 -17.95 -0.90
CA PRO A 282 18.96 -17.22 -1.22
C PRO A 282 18.71 -16.22 -2.36
N PHE A 283 18.70 -14.92 -2.04
CA PHE A 283 18.59 -13.82 -3.00
C PHE A 283 19.54 -12.67 -2.63
N THR A 284 19.72 -11.69 -3.52
CA THR A 284 20.41 -10.42 -3.21
C THR A 284 19.60 -9.26 -3.79
N GLY A 285 19.14 -8.34 -2.95
CA GLY A 285 18.21 -7.28 -3.35
C GLY A 285 17.08 -7.04 -2.34
N LEU A 286 15.88 -6.77 -2.84
CA LEU A 286 14.72 -6.34 -2.07
C LEU A 286 13.63 -7.41 -2.00
N SER A 287 13.18 -7.72 -0.78
CA SER A 287 11.91 -8.39 -0.50
C SER A 287 10.92 -7.35 0.03
N PHE A 288 9.86 -7.06 -0.72
CA PHE A 288 8.91 -6.01 -0.39
C PHE A 288 7.50 -6.61 -0.21
N ILE A 289 6.91 -6.45 0.97
CA ILE A 289 5.57 -6.93 1.30
C ILE A 289 4.64 -5.79 1.71
N ASN A 290 3.40 -5.84 1.23
CA ASN A 290 2.29 -5.08 1.76
C ASN A 290 1.32 -6.01 2.51
N LEU A 291 1.03 -5.68 3.77
CA LEU A 291 0.08 -6.35 4.68
C LEU A 291 -1.25 -5.58 4.73
N VAL A 292 -2.11 -5.84 3.75
CA VAL A 292 -3.28 -5.00 3.42
C VAL A 292 -4.57 -5.24 4.21
N ASP A 293 -4.64 -6.24 5.09
CA ASP A 293 -5.89 -6.48 5.83
C ASP A 293 -6.22 -5.31 6.78
N PHE A 294 -5.19 -4.64 7.32
CA PHE A 294 -5.28 -3.44 8.15
C PHE A 294 -6.22 -2.39 7.56
N ASP A 295 -5.91 -1.97 6.33
CA ASP A 295 -6.70 -1.02 5.57
C ASP A 295 -8.06 -1.60 5.13
N ALA A 296 -8.02 -2.69 4.35
CA ALA A 296 -9.16 -3.14 3.55
C ALA A 296 -10.24 -3.90 4.36
N LEU A 297 -9.87 -4.44 5.53
CA LEU A 297 -10.81 -5.14 6.42
C LEU A 297 -11.21 -4.31 7.63
N TYR A 298 -10.40 -3.35 8.08
CA TYR A 298 -10.62 -2.66 9.36
C TYR A 298 -10.65 -1.12 9.26
N GLY A 299 -9.64 -0.49 8.66
CA GLY A 299 -9.54 0.97 8.52
C GLY A 299 -10.74 1.59 7.79
N HIS A 300 -10.96 1.20 6.53
CA HIS A 300 -12.10 1.63 5.72
C HIS A 300 -13.47 1.24 6.31
N ARG A 301 -13.51 0.22 7.17
CA ARG A 301 -14.73 -0.27 7.81
C ARG A 301 -15.01 0.34 9.17
N ARG A 302 -14.10 1.19 9.66
CA ARG A 302 -14.16 1.82 10.99
C ARG A 302 -14.34 0.79 12.12
N ASP A 303 -13.55 -0.28 12.07
CA ASP A 303 -13.51 -1.36 13.07
C ASP A 303 -12.21 -1.32 13.90
N PRO A 304 -12.14 -0.52 14.97
CA PRO A 304 -10.93 -0.42 15.80
C PRO A 304 -10.59 -1.73 16.54
N GLN A 305 -11.60 -2.56 16.84
CA GLN A 305 -11.40 -3.81 17.57
C GLN A 305 -10.76 -4.88 16.67
N GLY A 306 -11.26 -5.03 15.44
CA GLY A 306 -10.65 -5.89 14.44
C GLY A 306 -9.26 -5.41 14.03
N TYR A 307 -9.06 -4.09 13.89
CA TYR A 307 -7.74 -3.52 13.58
C TYR A 307 -6.73 -3.86 14.69
N GLY A 308 -7.08 -3.63 15.95
CA GLY A 308 -6.21 -3.96 17.08
C GLY A 308 -5.84 -5.45 17.13
N GLN A 309 -6.81 -6.35 16.93
CA GLN A 309 -6.55 -7.79 16.88
C GLN A 309 -5.61 -8.17 15.73
N ALA A 310 -5.73 -7.54 14.57
CA ALA A 310 -4.82 -7.76 13.44
C ALA A 310 -3.39 -7.28 13.73
N LEU A 311 -3.23 -6.15 14.44
CA LEU A 311 -1.92 -5.61 14.83
C LEU A 311 -1.21 -6.54 15.84
N GLU A 312 -1.94 -7.07 16.82
CA GLU A 312 -1.41 -8.05 17.78
C GLU A 312 -1.04 -9.38 17.09
N GLN A 313 -1.84 -9.84 16.12
CA GLN A 313 -1.51 -11.02 15.30
C GLN A 313 -0.24 -10.81 14.47
N PHE A 314 -0.05 -9.63 13.90
CA PHE A 314 1.19 -9.28 13.18
C PHE A 314 2.40 -9.24 14.12
N ASP A 315 2.29 -8.57 15.27
CA ASP A 315 3.38 -8.50 16.26
C ASP A 315 3.81 -9.90 16.73
N ALA A 316 2.84 -10.80 16.97
CA ALA A 316 3.09 -12.19 17.34
C ALA A 316 3.84 -13.01 16.27
N ARG A 317 3.89 -12.57 15.01
CA ARG A 317 4.67 -13.21 13.92
C ARG A 317 6.09 -12.66 13.79
N LEU A 318 6.41 -11.50 14.34
CA LEU A 318 7.76 -10.92 14.24
C LEU A 318 8.89 -11.78 14.84
N PRO A 319 8.71 -12.57 15.93
CA PRO A 319 9.75 -13.47 16.42
C PRO A 319 10.24 -14.50 15.38
N GLU A 320 9.37 -14.96 14.48
CA GLU A 320 9.73 -15.86 13.38
C GLU A 320 10.64 -15.16 12.35
N VAL A 321 10.34 -13.90 12.03
CA VAL A 321 11.16 -13.05 11.16
C VAL A 321 12.53 -12.81 11.80
N PHE A 322 12.56 -12.38 13.06
CA PHE A 322 13.81 -12.08 13.77
C PHE A 322 14.75 -13.30 13.87
N ALA A 323 14.20 -14.51 14.06
CA ALA A 323 14.97 -15.74 14.13
C ALA A 323 15.61 -16.16 12.78
N LYS A 324 15.13 -15.62 11.66
CA LYS A 324 15.64 -15.90 10.30
C LYS A 324 16.55 -14.80 9.74
N LEU A 325 16.55 -13.62 10.34
CA LEU A 325 17.45 -12.53 9.95
C LEU A 325 18.90 -12.86 10.35
N THR A 326 19.80 -12.56 9.44
CA THR A 326 21.25 -12.69 9.59
C THR A 326 21.90 -11.31 9.69
N ALA A 327 23.21 -11.27 9.96
CA ALA A 327 23.95 -10.02 9.92
C ALA A 327 23.88 -9.33 8.54
N ASP A 328 23.62 -10.03 7.43
CA ASP A 328 23.58 -9.41 6.10
C ASP A 328 22.20 -8.86 5.70
N ASP A 329 21.26 -8.85 6.65
CA ASP A 329 19.87 -8.47 6.40
C ASP A 329 19.50 -7.17 7.12
N LEU A 330 18.74 -6.33 6.42
CA LEU A 330 18.08 -5.15 6.96
C LEU A 330 16.56 -5.33 6.89
N LEU A 331 15.88 -5.19 8.02
CA LEU A 331 14.42 -5.15 8.11
C LEU A 331 13.97 -3.69 8.27
N ILE A 332 13.09 -3.24 7.39
CA ILE A 332 12.42 -1.94 7.48
C ILE A 332 10.93 -2.22 7.66
N ILE A 333 10.31 -1.67 8.71
CA ILE A 333 8.87 -1.73 8.94
C ILE A 333 8.32 -0.30 8.92
N THR A 334 7.30 -0.07 8.12
CA THR A 334 6.63 1.23 8.01
C THR A 334 5.17 1.09 7.58
N ALA A 335 4.50 2.20 7.28
CA ALA A 335 3.20 2.27 6.63
C ALA A 335 3.28 3.26 5.45
N ASP A 336 2.19 3.42 4.71
CA ASP A 336 2.11 4.27 3.52
C ASP A 336 1.05 5.39 3.62
N HIS A 337 0.21 5.38 4.65
CA HIS A 337 -0.69 6.48 5.07
C HIS A 337 -1.31 6.11 6.44
N GLY A 338 -2.29 6.88 6.92
CA GLY A 338 -3.22 6.47 7.98
C GLY A 338 -4.56 5.98 7.41
N ASN A 339 -5.35 5.26 8.21
CA ASN A 339 -6.77 5.02 7.96
C ASN A 339 -7.48 4.77 9.30
N ASP A 340 -7.60 5.85 10.09
CA ASP A 340 -8.03 5.80 11.49
C ASP A 340 -9.45 5.21 11.61
N PRO A 341 -9.61 4.04 12.25
CA PRO A 341 -10.88 3.34 12.30
C PRO A 341 -11.90 4.00 13.25
N THR A 342 -11.57 5.10 13.92
CA THR A 342 -12.50 5.91 14.71
C THR A 342 -12.91 7.21 14.00
N PHE A 343 -12.29 7.53 12.86
CA PHE A 343 -12.48 8.80 12.18
C PHE A 343 -13.78 8.84 11.35
N LYS A 344 -14.18 10.04 10.95
CA LYS A 344 -15.37 10.28 10.11
C LYS A 344 -15.20 9.66 8.70
N GLY A 345 -16.32 9.42 8.02
CA GLY A 345 -16.35 8.88 6.66
C GLY A 345 -15.74 7.48 6.57
N THR A 346 -15.24 7.13 5.38
CA THR A 346 -14.60 5.83 5.09
C THR A 346 -13.30 5.97 4.28
N ASP A 347 -12.78 7.18 4.15
CA ASP A 347 -11.53 7.49 3.44
C ASP A 347 -10.31 7.29 4.36
N HIS A 348 -9.11 7.27 3.76
CA HIS A 348 -7.83 7.29 4.48
C HIS A 348 -7.66 8.56 5.31
N THR A 349 -6.69 8.58 6.21
CA THR A 349 -6.32 9.76 7.00
C THR A 349 -4.88 10.19 6.72
N ARG A 350 -4.68 11.49 6.49
CA ARG A 350 -3.37 12.11 6.27
C ARG A 350 -2.57 12.12 7.58
N GLU A 351 -1.85 11.04 7.81
CA GLU A 351 -1.05 10.80 9.01
C GLU A 351 0.43 10.62 8.68
N ARG A 352 1.26 10.82 9.70
CA ARG A 352 2.65 10.36 9.71
C ARG A 352 2.66 8.85 9.82
N VAL A 353 3.71 8.23 9.28
CA VAL A 353 3.89 6.77 9.35
C VAL A 353 5.10 6.43 10.24
N PRO A 354 5.05 5.34 11.02
CA PRO A 354 6.20 4.91 11.81
C PRO A 354 7.31 4.40 10.88
N LEU A 355 8.57 4.56 11.27
CA LEU A 355 9.72 3.94 10.61
C LEU A 355 10.55 3.20 11.66
N LEU A 356 10.67 1.88 11.53
CA LEU A 356 11.52 1.03 12.34
C LEU A 356 12.52 0.29 11.44
N VAL A 357 13.81 0.41 11.75
CA VAL A 357 14.91 -0.11 10.93
C VAL A 357 15.81 -0.99 11.79
N TYR A 358 15.75 -2.31 11.56
CA TYR A 358 16.37 -3.34 12.39
C TYR A 358 17.35 -4.21 11.60
N SER A 359 18.45 -4.60 12.23
CA SER A 359 19.36 -5.64 11.77
C SER A 359 20.01 -6.31 12.98
N PRO A 360 20.32 -7.62 12.93
CA PRO A 360 21.20 -8.28 13.89
C PRO A 360 22.59 -7.63 14.05
N ARG A 361 23.02 -6.75 13.11
CA ARG A 361 24.25 -5.94 13.28
C ARG A 361 24.16 -4.91 14.41
N PHE A 362 22.97 -4.43 14.77
CA PHE A 362 22.77 -3.36 15.77
C PHE A 362 22.86 -3.91 17.21
N ALA A 363 24.00 -4.52 17.56
CA ALA A 363 24.20 -5.24 18.82
C ALA A 363 24.10 -4.37 20.08
N ASP A 364 24.40 -3.07 19.98
CA ASP A 364 24.25 -2.10 21.06
C ASP A 364 22.81 -1.57 21.22
N GLY A 365 21.93 -1.88 20.28
CA GLY A 365 20.62 -1.27 20.07
C GLY A 365 20.66 -0.17 18.99
N GLY A 366 19.49 0.25 18.54
CA GLY A 366 19.34 1.41 17.66
C GLY A 366 19.06 2.70 18.43
N ARG A 367 18.91 3.80 17.70
CA ARG A 367 18.63 5.14 18.23
C ARG A 367 17.57 5.85 17.39
N GLN A 368 17.05 6.95 17.93
CA GLN A 368 16.21 7.85 17.17
C GLN A 368 16.97 8.40 15.95
N LEU A 369 16.36 8.29 14.77
CA LEU A 369 16.77 8.99 13.55
C LEU A 369 16.08 10.37 13.49
N PRO A 370 16.58 11.33 12.68
CA PRO A 370 15.79 12.49 12.28
C PRO A 370 14.42 12.09 11.73
N ILE A 371 13.44 12.99 11.80
CA ILE A 371 12.16 12.81 11.08
C ILE A 371 12.47 12.79 9.58
N ARG A 372 11.81 11.89 8.84
CA ARG A 372 11.98 11.80 7.39
C ARG A 372 10.96 12.70 6.72
N GLU A 373 11.40 13.73 6.01
CA GLU A 373 10.50 14.73 5.38
C GLU A 373 9.85 14.23 4.08
N THR A 374 10.13 12.99 3.68
CA THR A 374 9.50 12.27 2.57
C THR A 374 9.66 10.76 2.80
N PHE A 375 8.70 9.96 2.34
CA PHE A 375 8.82 8.51 2.37
C PHE A 375 9.93 7.99 1.43
N ALA A 376 10.31 8.80 0.43
CA ALA A 376 11.37 8.51 -0.53
C ALA A 376 12.75 8.28 0.10
N ASP A 377 12.93 8.66 1.37
CA ASP A 377 14.13 8.33 2.16
C ASP A 377 14.35 6.82 2.32
N VAL A 378 13.27 6.01 2.32
CA VAL A 378 13.35 4.54 2.29
C VAL A 378 13.95 4.08 0.97
N GLY A 379 13.39 4.52 -0.16
CA GLY A 379 13.89 4.22 -1.50
C GLY A 379 15.34 4.70 -1.70
N ALA A 380 15.67 5.90 -1.23
CA ALA A 380 17.04 6.43 -1.26
C ALA A 380 18.02 5.55 -0.48
N THR A 381 17.63 5.07 0.71
CA THR A 381 18.44 4.13 1.52
C THR A 381 18.63 2.78 0.84
N VAL A 382 17.57 2.25 0.21
CA VAL A 382 17.64 1.01 -0.58
C VAL A 382 18.56 1.18 -1.80
N ALA A 383 18.45 2.30 -2.52
CA ALA A 383 19.28 2.59 -3.69
C ALA A 383 20.77 2.72 -3.33
N ASP A 384 21.07 3.43 -2.25
CA ASP A 384 22.42 3.61 -1.70
C ASP A 384 23.05 2.28 -1.29
N ASN A 385 22.30 1.45 -0.54
CA ASN A 385 22.74 0.12 -0.09
C ASN A 385 23.18 -0.80 -1.23
N PHE A 386 22.44 -0.78 -2.36
CA PHE A 386 22.74 -1.60 -3.53
C PHE A 386 23.59 -0.88 -4.59
N GLY A 387 24.01 0.36 -4.33
CA GLY A 387 24.85 1.15 -5.23
C GLY A 387 24.23 1.46 -6.59
N VAL A 388 22.89 1.42 -6.71
CA VAL A 388 22.17 1.72 -7.94
C VAL A 388 21.94 3.22 -8.12
N ALA A 389 21.23 3.64 -9.18
CA ALA A 389 20.91 5.04 -9.39
C ALA A 389 20.03 5.58 -8.23
N MET A 390 20.47 6.68 -7.62
CA MET A 390 19.70 7.34 -6.56
C MET A 390 18.39 7.93 -7.13
N PRO A 391 17.28 7.86 -6.38
CA PRO A 391 16.04 8.52 -6.77
C PRO A 391 16.20 10.05 -6.81
N LYS A 392 15.28 10.73 -7.50
CA LYS A 392 15.25 12.21 -7.56
C LYS A 392 14.83 12.86 -6.25
N HIS A 393 14.10 12.12 -5.43
CA HIS A 393 13.55 12.54 -4.14
C HIS A 393 14.04 11.56 -3.07
N GLY A 394 14.17 12.05 -1.85
CA GLY A 394 14.65 11.27 -0.72
C GLY A 394 16.16 11.40 -0.44
N THR A 395 16.50 11.20 0.83
CA THR A 395 17.86 11.22 1.39
C THR A 395 18.11 9.88 2.09
N SER A 396 19.21 9.21 1.75
CA SER A 396 19.60 7.95 2.40
C SER A 396 19.90 8.18 3.89
N PHE A 397 19.44 7.26 4.74
CA PHE A 397 19.82 7.16 6.15
C PHE A 397 20.81 6.02 6.43
N LEU A 398 21.34 5.34 5.39
CA LEU A 398 22.25 4.20 5.52
C LEU A 398 23.48 4.53 6.39
N ALA A 399 24.06 5.71 6.20
CA ALA A 399 25.23 6.19 6.94
C ALA A 399 24.98 6.44 8.45
N GLU A 400 23.71 6.52 8.85
CA GLU A 400 23.24 6.67 10.24
C GLU A 400 23.12 5.32 10.96
N LEU A 401 22.96 4.22 10.21
CA LEU A 401 22.81 2.84 10.68
C LEU A 401 24.18 2.22 10.97
N ARG A 402 24.62 2.33 12.23
CA ARG A 402 25.93 1.85 12.72
C ARG A 402 25.76 0.86 13.87
#